data_AF-A0A928FA81-F1
#
_entry.id   AF-A0A928FA81-F1
#
_cell.length_a   1.000
_cell.length_b   1.000
_cell.length_c   1.000
_cell.angle_alpha   90.00
_cell.angle_beta   90.00
_cell.angle_gamma   90.00
#
_symmetry.space_group_name_H-M   'P 1'
#
loop_
_entity.id
_entity.type
_entity.pdbx_description
1 polymer ?
#
loop_
_entity_poly.entity_id
_entity_poly.type
_entity_poly.pdbx_seq_one_letter_code
_entity_poly.pdbx_strand_id
1 'polypeptide(L)'
;MHATDKDIAHLEALYEGRRAFHGELHDHAASGGTSDGKRPLSHWLGAMEALGLDFAAILDHKQVRHMYLPEWKDGTFIGGTEPGAGLSDTDCEVPKLHYNMLFPGPKATEELLHHFPEYQFEGGPEGHFIYPKFTRERFGELIDKVKSLGGFFVHPHPKQVMVSDNPLDYWFRDETGIEVIYVSADSKYTEANYPLYLDLLAAGKRVWCCAGGDEHLCASDKALTTIYAEEKKNVSYLSHLRVGDFVCGPVGIRMCVNDTRMGGKCSFEGGRLVVSASDFHKSVKNPEHTFRLDLISDKGVVESHEFSCEQPFSIAIDTEDVAFYRTEIFDVNKNLRIALGNPIWNEK
;
A
#
# COMPACT_ATOMS: atom_id res chain seq x y z
N MET A 1 -1.99 -26.46 -9.55
CA MET A 1 -1.29 -27.00 -10.75
C MET A 1 -0.16 -26.05 -11.14
N HIS A 2 0.95 -26.53 -11.71
CA HIS A 2 2.00 -25.64 -12.23
C HIS A 2 1.48 -24.82 -13.41
N ALA A 3 1.87 -23.54 -13.47
CA ALA A 3 1.58 -22.69 -14.63
C ALA A 3 2.27 -23.26 -15.88
N THR A 4 1.60 -23.19 -17.03
CA THR A 4 2.22 -23.55 -18.31
C THR A 4 3.13 -22.43 -18.80
N ASP A 5 4.05 -22.72 -19.73
CA ASP A 5 4.90 -21.68 -20.34
C ASP A 5 4.08 -20.56 -21.00
N LYS A 6 2.88 -20.90 -21.53
CA LYS A 6 1.95 -19.92 -22.10
C LYS A 6 1.34 -19.02 -21.03
N ASP A 7 0.94 -19.59 -19.88
CA ASP A 7 0.42 -18.83 -18.75
C ASP A 7 1.46 -17.83 -18.23
N ILE A 8 2.71 -18.29 -18.08
CA ILE A 8 3.83 -17.47 -17.61
C ILE A 8 4.13 -16.37 -18.63
N ALA A 9 4.28 -16.71 -19.92
CA ALA A 9 4.57 -15.72 -20.96
C ALA A 9 3.49 -14.64 -21.07
N HIS A 10 2.22 -15.00 -20.88
CA HIS A 10 1.11 -14.04 -20.85
C HIS A 10 1.22 -13.08 -19.66
N LEU A 11 1.46 -13.61 -18.46
CA LEU A 11 1.66 -12.78 -17.27
C LEU A 11 2.86 -11.83 -17.43
N GLU A 12 3.99 -12.34 -17.95
CA GLU A 12 5.18 -11.52 -18.22
C GLU A 12 4.88 -10.39 -19.22
N ALA A 13 4.09 -10.65 -20.27
CA ALA A 13 3.69 -9.63 -21.24
C ALA A 13 2.85 -8.50 -20.60
N LEU A 14 1.98 -8.82 -19.63
CA LEU A 14 1.18 -7.81 -18.90
C LEU A 14 2.03 -6.89 -18.01
N TYR A 15 3.24 -7.31 -17.65
CA TYR A 15 4.21 -6.55 -16.85
C TYR A 15 5.44 -6.13 -17.67
N GLU A 16 5.39 -6.26 -19.00
CA GLU A 16 6.51 -5.89 -19.88
C GLU A 16 6.88 -4.40 -19.69
N GLY A 17 8.18 -4.13 -19.67
CA GLY A 17 8.71 -2.78 -19.46
C GLY A 17 8.69 -2.31 -18.01
N ARG A 18 8.22 -3.14 -17.06
CA ARG A 18 8.21 -2.82 -15.63
C ARG A 18 9.27 -3.61 -14.88
N ARG A 19 9.71 -3.06 -13.76
CA ARG A 19 10.54 -3.77 -12.77
C ARG A 19 10.02 -3.52 -11.36
N ALA A 20 10.39 -4.42 -10.45
CA ALA A 20 10.09 -4.24 -9.03
C ALA A 20 10.89 -3.07 -8.44
N PHE A 21 10.21 -2.25 -7.66
CA PHE A 21 10.76 -1.22 -6.79
C PHE A 21 10.29 -1.49 -5.36
N HIS A 22 11.21 -1.41 -4.40
CA HIS A 22 10.94 -1.69 -2.98
C HIS A 22 11.07 -0.43 -2.15
N GLY A 23 10.12 -0.16 -1.27
CA GLY A 23 10.17 1.05 -0.45
C GLY A 23 9.06 1.14 0.58
N GLU A 24 9.09 2.18 1.39
CA GLU A 24 8.10 2.43 2.44
C GLU A 24 7.04 3.44 1.96
N LEU A 25 5.78 3.25 2.33
CA LEU A 25 4.68 4.16 1.98
C LEU A 25 4.32 5.13 3.10
N HIS A 26 5.10 5.19 4.18
CA HIS A 26 4.76 6.02 5.32
C HIS A 26 5.98 6.28 6.22
N ASP A 27 6.53 7.50 6.19
CA ASP A 27 7.66 7.92 7.01
C ASP A 27 7.69 9.44 7.26
N HIS A 28 8.51 9.87 8.23
CA HIS A 28 8.66 11.27 8.63
C HIS A 28 10.11 11.72 8.66
N ALA A 29 10.40 12.87 8.03
CA ALA A 29 11.73 13.45 7.95
C ALA A 29 11.82 14.77 8.71
N ALA A 30 13.00 15.12 9.23
CA ALA A 30 13.24 16.45 9.80
C ALA A 30 13.31 17.52 8.70
N SER A 31 12.17 17.82 8.11
CA SER A 31 11.98 18.86 7.09
C SER A 31 11.73 20.25 7.69
N GLY A 32 11.70 20.34 9.03
CA GLY A 32 11.35 21.54 9.79
C GLY A 32 9.83 21.76 9.85
N GLY A 33 9.40 22.98 10.18
CA GLY A 33 7.97 23.31 10.25
C GLY A 33 7.24 22.50 11.31
N THR A 34 6.27 21.69 10.89
CA THR A 34 5.41 20.87 11.77
C THR A 34 5.76 19.39 11.82
N SER A 35 6.77 18.94 11.06
CA SER A 35 7.24 17.56 11.14
C SER A 35 7.83 17.23 12.50
N ASP A 36 7.66 15.99 12.91
CA ASP A 36 8.28 15.38 14.07
C ASP A 36 9.34 14.33 13.70
N GLY A 37 9.68 14.16 12.42
CA GLY A 37 10.84 13.41 11.98
C GLY A 37 12.14 13.97 12.57
N LYS A 38 13.11 13.09 12.84
CA LYS A 38 14.34 13.43 13.59
C LYS A 38 15.59 13.56 12.71
N ARG A 39 15.53 13.11 11.46
CA ARG A 39 16.67 13.16 10.52
C ARG A 39 16.29 13.80 9.18
N PRO A 40 17.16 14.64 8.59
CA PRO A 40 16.88 15.34 7.34
C PRO A 40 16.87 14.38 6.13
N LEU A 41 16.28 14.81 5.02
CA LEU A 41 16.22 14.03 3.76
C LEU A 41 17.59 13.55 3.25
N SER A 42 18.64 14.33 3.48
CA SER A 42 20.02 13.92 3.12
C SER A 42 20.50 12.67 3.87
N HIS A 43 20.07 12.49 5.12
CA HIS A 43 20.34 11.27 5.88
C HIS A 43 19.52 10.09 5.35
N TRP A 44 18.24 10.33 5.04
CA TRP A 44 17.34 9.33 4.46
C TRP A 44 17.90 8.73 3.17
N LEU A 45 18.42 9.56 2.26
CA LEU A 45 19.03 9.08 1.02
C LEU A 45 20.13 8.03 1.25
N GLY A 46 21.04 8.29 2.19
CA GLY A 46 22.12 7.35 2.52
C GLY A 46 21.64 6.09 3.22
N ALA A 47 20.64 6.21 4.10
CA ALA A 47 20.04 5.07 4.80
C ALA A 47 19.30 4.14 3.82
N MET A 48 18.49 4.72 2.92
CA MET A 48 17.78 3.98 1.87
C MET A 48 18.75 3.26 0.93
N GLU A 49 19.82 3.92 0.50
CA GLU A 49 20.85 3.30 -0.34
C GLU A 49 21.50 2.09 0.36
N ALA A 50 21.88 2.25 1.63
CA ALA A 50 22.43 1.14 2.42
C ALA A 50 21.46 -0.03 2.56
N LEU A 51 20.17 0.26 2.75
CA LEU A 51 19.09 -0.72 2.85
C LEU A 51 18.61 -1.25 1.50
N GLY A 52 19.08 -0.72 0.38
CA GLY A 52 18.67 -1.15 -0.97
C GLY A 52 17.23 -0.76 -1.33
N LEU A 53 16.71 0.30 -0.70
CA LEU A 53 15.37 0.80 -0.96
C LEU A 53 15.37 1.73 -2.18
N ASP A 54 14.36 1.57 -3.02
CA ASP A 54 14.13 2.41 -4.17
C ASP A 54 13.39 3.70 -3.80
N PHE A 55 12.40 3.64 -2.91
CA PHE A 55 11.59 4.80 -2.54
C PHE A 55 11.24 4.82 -1.04
N ALA A 56 10.86 6.00 -0.56
CA ALA A 56 10.21 6.21 0.74
C ALA A 56 9.17 7.32 0.58
N ALA A 57 7.96 7.14 1.12
CA ALA A 57 6.97 8.20 1.14
C ALA A 57 7.17 9.06 2.39
N ILE A 58 7.59 10.31 2.20
CA ILE A 58 7.77 11.25 3.31
C ILE A 58 6.47 12.04 3.47
N LEU A 59 5.77 11.81 4.57
CA LEU A 59 4.39 12.23 4.79
C LEU A 59 4.24 13.13 6.02
N ASP A 60 5.16 14.07 6.18
CA ASP A 60 5.19 14.91 7.38
C ASP A 60 3.83 15.55 7.71
N HIS A 61 3.53 15.55 9.01
CA HIS A 61 2.31 16.11 9.56
C HIS A 61 2.13 17.61 9.26
N LYS A 62 0.89 18.00 8.89
CA LYS A 62 0.43 19.42 8.77
C LYS A 62 1.22 20.27 7.77
N GLN A 63 1.85 19.57 6.82
CA GLN A 63 2.91 19.95 5.91
C GLN A 63 2.69 19.92 4.39
N VAL A 64 3.29 20.81 3.62
CA VAL A 64 3.77 20.47 2.25
C VAL A 64 5.27 20.70 2.04
N ARG A 65 5.97 21.22 3.06
CA ARG A 65 7.33 21.75 2.95
C ARG A 65 8.38 20.78 2.43
N HIS A 66 8.35 19.52 2.88
CA HIS A 66 9.36 18.52 2.52
C HIS A 66 9.51 18.34 1.00
N MET A 67 8.42 18.47 0.24
CA MET A 67 8.41 18.37 -1.22
C MET A 67 9.11 19.53 -1.94
N TYR A 68 9.41 20.62 -1.23
CA TYR A 68 10.09 21.81 -1.76
C TYR A 68 11.56 21.91 -1.34
N LEU A 69 12.04 20.98 -0.51
CA LEU A 69 13.43 21.00 -0.06
C LEU A 69 14.37 20.65 -1.23
N PRO A 70 15.57 21.28 -1.30
CA PRO A 70 16.55 21.01 -2.37
C PRO A 70 16.98 19.54 -2.48
N GLU A 71 16.91 18.79 -1.39
CA GLU A 71 17.24 17.36 -1.32
C GLU A 71 16.14 16.47 -1.90
N TRP A 72 14.95 17.01 -2.18
CA TRP A 72 13.84 16.26 -2.74
C TRP A 72 14.19 15.68 -4.12
N LYS A 73 13.96 14.38 -4.29
CA LYS A 73 14.23 13.64 -5.53
C LYS A 73 13.00 12.83 -5.91
N ASP A 74 12.33 13.23 -6.99
CA ASP A 74 11.20 12.49 -7.56
C ASP A 74 11.56 11.01 -7.78
N GLY A 75 10.63 10.11 -7.45
CA GLY A 75 10.82 8.66 -7.57
C GLY A 75 11.72 8.01 -6.52
N THR A 76 12.50 8.79 -5.76
CA THR A 76 13.13 8.35 -4.51
C THR A 76 12.27 8.73 -3.32
N PHE A 77 11.72 9.95 -3.32
CA PHE A 77 10.74 10.36 -2.33
C PHE A 77 9.37 10.52 -2.97
N ILE A 78 8.37 9.83 -2.42
CA ILE A 78 6.96 10.01 -2.76
C ILE A 78 6.39 11.07 -1.81
N GLY A 79 5.76 12.09 -2.38
CA GLY A 79 5.27 13.25 -1.64
C GLY A 79 3.83 13.12 -1.20
N GLY A 80 3.46 13.85 -0.15
CA GLY A 80 2.12 13.78 0.41
C GLY A 80 2.03 14.47 1.76
N THR A 81 1.09 14.03 2.60
CA THR A 81 1.04 14.39 4.02
C THR A 81 0.20 13.37 4.78
N GLU A 82 0.49 13.19 6.07
CA GLU A 82 -0.33 12.47 7.04
C GLU A 82 -1.08 13.47 7.95
N PRO A 83 -2.35 13.79 7.70
CA PRO A 83 -3.16 14.50 8.68
C PRO A 83 -3.79 13.54 9.70
N GLY A 84 -4.00 14.04 10.91
CA GLY A 84 -5.04 13.53 11.79
C GLY A 84 -6.40 14.15 11.48
N ALA A 85 -7.50 13.45 11.76
CA ALA A 85 -8.85 14.00 11.75
C ALA A 85 -9.73 13.41 12.85
N GLY A 86 -10.76 14.16 13.23
CA GLY A 86 -11.90 13.64 14.01
C GLY A 86 -13.13 13.44 13.14
N LEU A 87 -13.89 12.39 13.40
CA LEU A 87 -15.21 12.15 12.80
C LEU A 87 -16.31 12.64 13.74
N SER A 88 -17.33 13.31 13.17
CA SER A 88 -18.38 13.97 13.94
C SER A 88 -19.71 13.19 14.00
N ASP A 89 -19.88 12.21 13.13
CA ASP A 89 -21.12 11.46 12.88
C ASP A 89 -20.87 9.94 12.94
N THR A 90 -20.20 9.50 14.01
CA THR A 90 -19.85 8.08 14.19
C THR A 90 -19.99 7.65 15.65
N ASP A 91 -20.39 6.39 15.86
CA ASP A 91 -20.59 5.79 17.20
C ASP A 91 -19.31 5.12 17.74
N CYS A 92 -18.17 5.32 17.08
CA CYS A 92 -16.89 4.76 17.50
C CYS A 92 -16.48 5.32 18.87
N GLU A 93 -15.91 4.47 19.72
CA GLU A 93 -15.43 4.88 21.04
C GLU A 93 -14.38 5.99 20.93
N VAL A 94 -13.43 5.85 20.01
CA VAL A 94 -12.45 6.89 19.67
C VAL A 94 -12.61 7.26 18.20
N PRO A 95 -13.34 8.34 17.88
CA PRO A 95 -13.65 8.74 16.50
C PRO A 95 -12.53 9.60 15.91
N LYS A 96 -11.28 9.18 16.08
CA LYS A 96 -10.10 9.86 15.53
C LYS A 96 -9.34 8.89 14.64
N LEU A 97 -8.75 9.41 13.57
CA LEU A 97 -7.89 8.63 12.69
C LEU A 97 -6.77 9.51 12.14
N HIS A 98 -5.72 8.86 11.65
CA HIS A 98 -4.82 9.47 10.67
C HIS A 98 -5.12 8.91 9.28
N TYR A 99 -4.67 9.61 8.25
CA TYR A 99 -4.77 9.19 6.85
C TYR A 99 -3.60 9.75 6.07
N ASN A 100 -3.12 8.98 5.10
CA ASN A 100 -2.05 9.39 4.20
C ASN A 100 -2.64 9.78 2.86
N MET A 101 -2.20 10.91 2.33
CA MET A 101 -2.54 11.36 0.98
C MET A 101 -1.25 11.52 0.20
N LEU A 102 -0.99 10.60 -0.73
CA LEU A 102 0.20 10.59 -1.56
C LEU A 102 -0.13 11.19 -2.92
N PHE A 103 0.75 12.05 -3.44
CA PHE A 103 0.56 12.75 -4.69
C PHE A 103 1.82 12.73 -5.57
N PRO A 104 1.68 12.90 -6.90
CA PRO A 104 2.84 12.93 -7.78
C PRO A 104 3.77 14.12 -7.51
N GLY A 105 3.23 15.20 -6.94
CA GLY A 105 3.99 16.38 -6.55
C GLY A 105 3.17 17.35 -5.70
N PRO A 106 3.80 18.41 -5.19
CA PRO A 106 3.23 19.27 -4.15
C PRO A 106 2.00 20.06 -4.60
N LYS A 107 1.87 20.36 -5.90
CA LYS A 107 0.76 21.17 -6.41
C LYS A 107 -0.59 20.49 -6.29
N ALA A 108 -0.65 19.16 -6.44
CA ALA A 108 -1.88 18.42 -6.23
C ALA A 108 -2.28 18.41 -4.74
N THR A 109 -1.29 18.29 -3.84
CA THR A 109 -1.50 18.39 -2.39
C THR A 109 -2.03 19.78 -2.02
N GLU A 110 -1.42 20.86 -2.51
CA GLU A 110 -1.88 22.23 -2.27
C GLU A 110 -3.29 22.48 -2.82
N GLU A 111 -3.59 22.02 -4.04
CA GLU A 111 -4.93 22.14 -4.63
C GLU A 111 -5.98 21.48 -3.74
N LEU A 112 -5.70 20.26 -3.26
CA LEU A 112 -6.58 19.57 -2.34
C LEU A 112 -6.79 20.37 -1.04
N LEU A 113 -5.69 20.79 -0.41
CA LEU A 113 -5.75 21.51 0.86
C LEU A 113 -6.48 22.86 0.75
N HIS A 114 -6.40 23.54 -0.40
CA HIS A 114 -7.20 24.73 -0.68
C HIS A 114 -8.68 24.42 -0.98
N HIS A 115 -8.98 23.25 -1.54
CA HIS A 115 -10.35 22.84 -1.86
C HIS A 115 -11.18 22.53 -0.60
N PHE A 116 -10.55 22.03 0.44
CA PHE A 116 -11.19 21.67 1.71
C PHE A 116 -10.90 22.74 2.78
N PRO A 117 -11.81 23.70 3.02
CA PRO A 117 -11.60 24.78 3.99
C PRO A 117 -11.37 24.30 5.43
N GLU A 118 -11.76 23.06 5.75
CA GLU A 118 -11.55 22.41 7.04
C GLU A 118 -10.06 22.35 7.44
N TYR A 119 -9.14 22.35 6.47
CA TYR A 119 -7.69 22.39 6.72
C TYR A 119 -7.16 23.77 7.09
N GLN A 120 -7.85 24.85 6.73
CA GLN A 120 -7.36 26.23 6.90
C GLN A 120 -5.93 26.41 6.36
N PHE A 121 -5.68 25.88 5.15
CA PHE A 121 -4.34 25.85 4.57
C PHE A 121 -3.82 27.25 4.21
N GLU A 122 -2.61 27.57 4.67
CA GLU A 122 -1.99 28.89 4.51
C GLU A 122 -1.36 29.11 3.12
N GLY A 123 -1.10 28.04 2.37
CA GLY A 123 -0.56 28.10 1.00
C GLY A 123 0.97 28.24 0.91
N GLY A 124 1.50 27.96 -0.28
CA GLY A 124 2.91 28.15 -0.62
C GLY A 124 3.87 27.05 -0.13
N PRO A 125 5.19 27.19 -0.40
CA PRO A 125 6.18 26.15 -0.11
C PRO A 125 6.37 25.83 1.38
N GLU A 126 6.05 26.77 2.26
CA GLU A 126 6.05 26.60 3.72
C GLU A 126 4.61 26.39 4.24
N GLY A 127 3.68 26.00 3.37
CA GLY A 127 2.27 25.92 3.70
C GLY A 127 2.00 24.93 4.83
N HIS A 128 1.24 25.40 5.82
CA HIS A 128 0.78 24.61 6.96
C HIS A 128 -0.75 24.55 7.00
N PHE A 129 -1.26 23.53 7.70
CA PHE A 129 -2.69 23.35 7.94
C PHE A 129 -2.97 22.80 9.34
N ILE A 130 -4.23 22.85 9.75
CA ILE A 130 -4.70 22.24 11.01
C ILE A 130 -5.32 20.87 10.75
N TYR A 131 -5.38 20.04 11.78
CA TYR A 131 -6.14 18.78 11.70
C TYR A 131 -7.64 19.07 11.63
N PRO A 132 -8.31 18.64 10.54
CA PRO A 132 -9.71 18.94 10.33
C PRO A 132 -10.62 18.05 11.20
N LYS A 133 -11.90 18.42 11.23
CA LYS A 133 -13.00 17.54 11.61
C LYS A 133 -13.88 17.32 10.39
N PHE A 134 -14.32 16.09 10.20
CA PHE A 134 -15.18 15.72 9.07
C PHE A 134 -16.42 14.95 9.54
N THR A 135 -17.45 14.98 8.71
CA THR A 135 -18.47 13.93 8.67
C THR A 135 -17.95 12.76 7.81
N ARG A 136 -18.47 11.55 7.97
CA ARG A 136 -18.11 10.38 7.14
C ARG A 136 -18.33 10.65 5.65
N GLU A 137 -19.44 11.31 5.28
CA GLU A 137 -19.75 11.67 3.89
C GLU A 137 -18.67 12.59 3.30
N ARG A 138 -18.40 13.72 3.97
CA ARG A 138 -17.34 14.67 3.60
C ARG A 138 -15.95 14.04 3.53
N PHE A 139 -15.64 13.11 4.42
CA PHE A 139 -14.38 12.35 4.36
C PHE A 139 -14.31 11.44 3.13
N GLY A 140 -15.45 10.90 2.69
CA GLY A 140 -15.56 10.22 1.41
C GLY A 140 -15.30 11.14 0.22
N GLU A 141 -15.83 12.36 0.21
CA GLU A 141 -15.56 13.36 -0.83
C GLU A 141 -14.07 13.74 -0.90
N LEU A 142 -13.40 13.82 0.25
CA LEU A 142 -11.94 14.02 0.33
C LEU A 142 -11.19 12.91 -0.41
N ILE A 143 -11.53 11.65 -0.16
CA ILE A 143 -10.92 10.49 -0.83
C ILE A 143 -11.16 10.56 -2.34
N ASP A 144 -12.39 10.86 -2.76
CA ASP A 144 -12.75 10.97 -4.17
C ASP A 144 -11.94 12.09 -4.86
N LYS A 145 -11.75 13.24 -4.18
CA LYS A 145 -10.93 14.34 -4.69
C LYS A 145 -9.44 13.96 -4.77
N VAL A 146 -8.88 13.30 -3.75
CA VAL A 146 -7.49 12.78 -3.78
C VAL A 146 -7.27 11.92 -5.02
N LYS A 147 -8.18 10.97 -5.29
CA LYS A 147 -8.10 10.10 -6.47
C LYS A 147 -8.24 10.86 -7.78
N SER A 148 -9.14 11.85 -7.85
CA SER A 148 -9.33 12.66 -9.06
C SER A 148 -8.08 13.47 -9.44
N LEU A 149 -7.26 13.81 -8.45
CA LEU A 149 -5.99 14.53 -8.62
C LEU A 149 -4.81 13.60 -8.91
N GLY A 150 -5.07 12.32 -9.17
CA GLY A 150 -4.02 11.34 -9.40
C GLY A 150 -3.28 10.89 -8.15
N GLY A 151 -3.81 11.18 -6.97
CA GLY A 151 -3.25 10.76 -5.69
C GLY A 151 -3.73 9.38 -5.24
N PHE A 152 -3.09 8.87 -4.18
CA PHE A 152 -3.43 7.63 -3.50
C PHE A 152 -3.76 7.92 -2.03
N PHE A 153 -4.80 7.26 -1.51
CA PHE A 153 -5.30 7.47 -0.16
C PHE A 153 -5.13 6.21 0.67
N VAL A 154 -4.55 6.33 1.86
CA VAL A 154 -4.34 5.20 2.78
C VAL A 154 -4.86 5.57 4.17
N HIS A 155 -5.46 4.62 4.86
CA HIS A 155 -5.66 4.68 6.31
C HIS A 155 -4.46 3.99 6.98
N PRO A 156 -3.43 4.74 7.43
CA PRO A 156 -2.32 4.20 8.17
C PRO A 156 -2.76 3.78 9.57
N HIS A 157 -2.04 2.81 10.13
CA HIS A 157 -2.15 2.31 11.51
C HIS A 157 -3.58 2.38 12.13
N PRO A 158 -4.59 1.83 11.44
CA PRO A 158 -6.00 2.09 11.75
C PRO A 158 -6.38 1.73 13.18
N LYS A 159 -5.92 0.58 13.69
CA LYS A 159 -6.26 0.10 15.03
C LYS A 159 -5.45 0.77 16.15
N GLN A 160 -4.51 1.65 15.82
CA GLN A 160 -3.67 2.36 16.80
C GLN A 160 -4.27 3.72 17.18
N VAL A 161 -4.99 4.37 16.28
CA VAL A 161 -5.60 5.70 16.52
C VAL A 161 -7.10 5.63 16.73
N MET A 162 -7.81 4.80 15.96
CA MET A 162 -9.26 4.67 16.00
C MET A 162 -9.69 3.40 16.74
N VAL A 163 -10.62 3.54 17.68
CA VAL A 163 -11.17 2.42 18.47
C VAL A 163 -12.62 2.17 18.05
N SER A 164 -12.82 1.08 17.32
CA SER A 164 -14.14 0.53 16.98
C SER A 164 -14.04 -0.99 16.76
N ASP A 165 -15.10 -1.71 17.15
CA ASP A 165 -15.29 -3.13 16.85
C ASP A 165 -16.02 -3.37 15.52
N ASN A 166 -16.66 -2.34 14.95
CA ASN A 166 -17.32 -2.43 13.65
C ASN A 166 -16.29 -2.16 12.54
N PRO A 167 -15.95 -3.15 11.69
CA PRO A 167 -14.97 -2.96 10.63
C PRO A 167 -15.41 -1.89 9.62
N LEU A 168 -16.72 -1.70 9.41
CA LEU A 168 -17.25 -0.69 8.49
C LEU A 168 -17.00 0.74 8.95
N ASP A 169 -16.66 0.97 10.22
CA ASP A 169 -16.30 2.30 10.69
C ASP A 169 -14.99 2.78 10.08
N TYR A 170 -14.10 1.86 9.67
CA TYR A 170 -12.82 2.12 9.02
C TYR A 170 -12.93 2.23 7.49
N TRP A 171 -14.12 2.00 6.91
CA TRP A 171 -14.36 2.08 5.47
C TRP A 171 -15.17 3.32 5.09
N PHE A 172 -14.58 4.16 4.23
CA PHE A 172 -15.20 5.41 3.76
C PHE A 172 -15.48 5.40 2.25
N ARG A 173 -14.61 4.76 1.46
CA ARG A 173 -14.72 4.54 0.02
C ARG A 173 -13.98 3.26 -0.36
N ASP A 174 -14.39 2.65 -1.46
CA ASP A 174 -13.60 1.58 -2.11
C ASP A 174 -12.28 2.13 -2.65
N GLU A 175 -11.37 1.25 -3.04
CA GLU A 175 -10.07 1.52 -3.68
C GLU A 175 -9.19 2.47 -2.86
N THR A 176 -9.22 2.29 -1.54
CA THR A 176 -8.33 2.94 -0.58
C THR A 176 -7.38 1.92 0.03
N GLY A 177 -6.17 2.35 0.36
CA GLY A 177 -5.23 1.55 1.14
C GLY A 177 -5.63 1.45 2.61
N ILE A 178 -5.41 0.28 3.19
CA ILE A 178 -5.36 0.02 4.62
C ILE A 178 -3.94 -0.42 4.93
N GLU A 179 -3.26 0.25 5.85
CA GLU A 179 -1.92 -0.16 6.27
C GLU A 179 -2.02 -1.40 7.16
N VAL A 180 -1.77 -2.55 6.53
CA VAL A 180 -1.87 -3.87 7.16
C VAL A 180 -0.56 -4.24 7.82
N ILE A 181 0.56 -4.12 7.09
CA ILE A 181 1.90 -4.29 7.67
C ILE A 181 2.34 -2.93 8.18
N TYR A 182 2.41 -2.77 9.50
CA TYR A 182 2.77 -1.52 10.16
C TYR A 182 3.98 -1.75 11.08
N VAL A 183 5.01 -0.90 10.96
CA VAL A 183 6.33 -0.99 11.62
C VAL A 183 7.16 -2.20 11.17
N SER A 184 6.57 -3.40 11.22
CA SER A 184 7.15 -4.65 10.75
C SER A 184 6.08 -5.72 10.58
N ALA A 185 6.36 -6.73 9.77
CA ALA A 185 5.46 -7.87 9.56
C ALA A 185 5.13 -8.65 10.86
N ASP A 186 6.05 -8.67 11.82
CA ASP A 186 5.91 -9.38 13.10
C ASP A 186 5.44 -8.48 14.26
N SER A 187 5.04 -7.24 13.96
CA SER A 187 4.57 -6.32 14.99
C SER A 187 3.19 -6.72 15.50
N LYS A 188 2.93 -6.47 16.80
CA LYS A 188 1.59 -6.59 17.40
C LYS A 188 0.54 -5.70 16.71
N TYR A 189 0.98 -4.67 15.99
CA TYR A 189 0.09 -3.77 15.28
C TYR A 189 -0.34 -4.37 13.94
N THR A 190 0.57 -5.03 13.22
CA THR A 190 0.24 -5.84 12.05
C THR A 190 -0.73 -6.96 12.42
N GLU A 191 -0.50 -7.62 13.56
CA GLU A 191 -1.42 -8.63 14.10
C GLU A 191 -2.84 -8.07 14.33
N ALA A 192 -2.96 -6.81 14.75
CA ALA A 192 -4.25 -6.16 14.95
C ALA A 192 -4.90 -5.62 13.66
N ASN A 193 -4.09 -5.11 12.72
CA ASN A 193 -4.58 -4.50 11.47
C ASN A 193 -5.00 -5.54 10.43
N TYR A 194 -4.37 -6.72 10.43
CA TYR A 194 -4.67 -7.78 9.47
C TYR A 194 -6.12 -8.32 9.57
N PRO A 195 -6.67 -8.63 10.77
CA PRO A 195 -8.08 -8.99 10.91
C PRO A 195 -9.04 -7.93 10.36
N LEU A 196 -8.78 -6.64 10.60
CA LEU A 196 -9.60 -5.56 10.05
C LEU A 196 -9.65 -5.62 8.51
N TYR A 197 -8.51 -5.83 7.86
CA TYR A 197 -8.48 -5.99 6.40
C TYR A 197 -9.32 -7.18 5.94
N LEU A 198 -9.21 -8.34 6.62
CA LEU A 198 -10.04 -9.50 6.28
C LEU A 198 -11.54 -9.23 6.47
N ASP A 199 -11.93 -8.58 7.57
CA ASP A 199 -13.31 -8.26 7.88
C ASP A 199 -13.91 -7.30 6.84
N LEU A 200 -13.11 -6.34 6.35
CA LEU A 200 -13.51 -5.44 5.25
C LEU A 200 -13.74 -6.21 3.95
N LEU A 201 -12.83 -7.13 3.58
CA LEU A 201 -13.01 -7.98 2.40
C LEU A 201 -14.26 -8.87 2.53
N ALA A 202 -14.47 -9.47 3.70
CA ALA A 202 -15.64 -10.31 3.99
C ALA A 202 -16.95 -9.51 3.94
N ALA A 203 -16.92 -8.22 4.29
CA ALA A 203 -18.03 -7.29 4.13
C ALA A 203 -18.21 -6.78 2.68
N GLY A 204 -17.47 -7.35 1.72
CA GLY A 204 -17.55 -7.01 0.29
C GLY A 204 -16.93 -5.66 -0.06
N LYS A 205 -16.08 -5.10 0.82
CA LYS A 205 -15.42 -3.81 0.59
C LYS A 205 -14.18 -4.01 -0.25
N ARG A 206 -13.99 -3.15 -1.23
CA ARG A 206 -12.87 -3.24 -2.15
C ARG A 206 -11.77 -2.33 -1.65
N VAL A 207 -10.87 -2.85 -0.82
CA VAL A 207 -9.76 -2.09 -0.23
C VAL A 207 -8.43 -2.75 -0.56
N TRP A 208 -7.35 -1.97 -0.54
CA TRP A 208 -5.99 -2.46 -0.79
C TRP A 208 -5.26 -2.65 0.54
N CYS A 209 -4.46 -3.70 0.65
CA CYS A 209 -3.47 -3.81 1.72
C CYS A 209 -2.22 -2.99 1.35
N CYS A 210 -1.66 -2.27 2.33
CA CYS A 210 -0.47 -1.43 2.20
C CYS A 210 0.51 -1.70 3.35
N ALA A 211 1.78 -1.37 3.15
CA ALA A 211 2.80 -1.47 4.18
C ALA A 211 3.52 -0.12 4.41
N GLY A 212 3.75 0.24 5.67
CA GLY A 212 4.42 1.47 6.06
C GLY A 212 5.11 1.35 7.42
N GLY A 213 6.29 1.96 7.54
CA GLY A 213 7.12 1.90 8.75
C GLY A 213 6.71 2.91 9.82
N ASP A 214 6.23 4.08 9.38
CA ASP A 214 6.02 5.28 10.20
C ASP A 214 7.29 5.67 10.96
N GLU A 215 8.41 5.60 10.24
CA GLU A 215 9.72 5.80 10.84
C GLU A 215 9.99 7.30 11.00
N HIS A 216 10.44 7.67 12.19
CA HIS A 216 10.78 9.04 12.54
C HIS A 216 12.29 9.24 12.67
N LEU A 217 13.06 8.15 12.78
CA LEU A 217 14.49 8.20 13.06
C LEU A 217 15.34 7.96 11.80
N CYS A 218 14.96 7.01 10.96
CA CYS A 218 15.67 6.66 9.73
C CYS A 218 14.85 5.64 8.92
N ALA A 219 15.18 5.49 7.64
CA ALA A 219 14.60 4.45 6.80
C ALA A 219 14.75 3.03 7.40
N SER A 220 13.80 2.17 7.07
CA SER A 220 13.69 0.79 7.56
C SER A 220 13.34 -0.16 6.40
N ASP A 221 13.70 -1.44 6.53
CA ASP A 221 13.42 -2.47 5.52
C ASP A 221 12.41 -3.53 6.02
N LYS A 222 11.61 -3.15 7.02
CA LYS A 222 10.73 -4.05 7.78
C LYS A 222 9.26 -4.01 7.36
N ALA A 223 8.79 -2.90 6.79
CA ALA A 223 7.41 -2.69 6.36
C ALA A 223 7.34 -2.21 4.91
N LEU A 224 7.99 -2.96 4.02
CA LEU A 224 8.13 -2.58 2.61
C LEU A 224 6.87 -2.84 1.79
N THR A 225 6.73 -2.05 0.74
CA THR A 225 5.82 -2.22 -0.39
C THR A 225 6.64 -2.50 -1.65
N THR A 226 6.20 -3.46 -2.46
CA THR A 226 6.76 -3.75 -3.78
C THR A 226 5.83 -3.22 -4.87
N ILE A 227 6.37 -2.38 -5.77
CA ILE A 227 5.63 -1.80 -6.90
C ILE A 227 6.31 -2.20 -8.21
N TYR A 228 5.56 -2.77 -9.16
CA TYR A 228 6.05 -2.97 -10.51
C TYR A 228 5.77 -1.73 -11.35
N ALA A 229 6.80 -0.98 -11.68
CA ALA A 229 6.67 0.30 -12.37
C ALA A 229 7.63 0.38 -13.57
N GLU A 230 7.28 1.22 -14.53
CA GLU A 230 8.06 1.45 -15.74
C GLU A 230 9.33 2.26 -15.43
N GLU A 231 9.22 3.22 -14.52
CA GLU A 231 10.31 4.13 -14.19
C GLU A 231 10.33 4.49 -12.70
N LYS A 232 11.51 4.91 -12.22
CA LYS A 232 11.70 5.47 -10.88
C LYS A 232 11.13 6.89 -10.80
N LYS A 233 9.81 7.04 -10.79
CA LYS A 233 9.09 8.34 -10.77
C LYS A 233 7.77 8.25 -10.00
N ASN A 234 7.39 9.31 -9.28
CA ASN A 234 6.17 9.30 -8.45
C ASN A 234 4.90 9.07 -9.29
N VAL A 235 4.81 9.67 -10.47
CA VAL A 235 3.69 9.47 -11.41
C VAL A 235 3.53 8.00 -11.82
N SER A 236 4.64 7.27 -12.01
CA SER A 236 4.61 5.86 -12.41
C SER A 236 4.16 4.99 -11.24
N TYR A 237 4.72 5.19 -10.04
CA TYR A 237 4.31 4.47 -8.83
C TYR A 237 2.82 4.67 -8.50
N LEU A 238 2.36 5.92 -8.48
CA LEU A 238 0.99 6.24 -8.10
C LEU A 238 -0.04 5.72 -9.11
N SER A 239 0.34 5.56 -10.38
CA SER A 239 -0.53 4.94 -11.38
C SER A 239 -0.89 3.49 -11.03
N HIS A 240 0.03 2.75 -10.39
CA HIS A 240 -0.18 1.36 -9.96
C HIS A 240 -0.80 1.26 -8.56
N LEU A 241 -0.38 2.13 -7.62
CA LEU A 241 -0.96 2.20 -6.27
C LEU A 241 -2.47 2.47 -6.30
N ARG A 242 -2.92 3.36 -7.17
CA ARG A 242 -4.34 3.75 -7.29
C ARG A 242 -5.25 2.61 -7.73
N VAL A 243 -4.72 1.66 -8.50
CA VAL A 243 -5.49 0.56 -9.07
C VAL A 243 -5.24 -0.76 -8.33
N GLY A 244 -4.46 -0.77 -7.25
CA GLY A 244 -4.18 -1.97 -6.48
C GLY A 244 -3.14 -2.91 -7.10
N ASP A 245 -2.40 -2.49 -8.14
CA ASP A 245 -1.38 -3.32 -8.83
C ASP A 245 -0.01 -3.20 -8.14
N PHE A 246 0.02 -3.53 -6.85
CA PHE A 246 1.21 -3.52 -5.99
C PHE A 246 1.07 -4.54 -4.86
N VAL A 247 2.15 -4.79 -4.13
CA VAL A 247 2.21 -5.77 -3.04
C VAL A 247 2.50 -5.10 -1.73
N CYS A 248 1.71 -5.42 -0.70
CA CYS A 248 2.03 -5.10 0.68
C CYS A 248 3.04 -6.12 1.21
N GLY A 249 4.32 -5.80 1.13
CA GLY A 249 5.42 -6.66 1.57
C GLY A 249 6.69 -6.49 0.70
N PRO A 250 7.80 -7.14 1.09
CA PRO A 250 9.11 -7.05 0.44
C PRO A 250 9.31 -8.10 -0.66
N VAL A 251 8.25 -8.72 -1.17
CA VAL A 251 8.32 -9.79 -2.18
C VAL A 251 7.42 -9.43 -3.36
N GLY A 252 7.98 -9.48 -4.57
CA GLY A 252 7.22 -9.30 -5.79
C GLY A 252 6.18 -10.39 -6.00
N ILE A 253 4.93 -9.97 -6.20
CA ILE A 253 3.81 -10.83 -6.59
C ILE A 253 3.18 -10.18 -7.81
N ARG A 254 3.06 -10.95 -8.88
CA ARG A 254 2.36 -10.59 -10.10
C ARG A 254 1.22 -11.57 -10.27
N MET A 255 0.03 -11.07 -10.58
CA MET A 255 -1.13 -11.93 -10.80
C MET A 255 -2.05 -11.35 -11.85
N CYS A 256 -2.69 -12.23 -12.61
CA CYS A 256 -3.74 -11.84 -13.53
C CYS A 256 -4.85 -12.90 -13.64
N VAL A 257 -6.07 -12.45 -13.90
CA VAL A 257 -7.14 -13.26 -14.44
C VAL A 257 -7.43 -12.75 -15.85
N ASN A 258 -7.26 -13.61 -16.86
CA ASN A 258 -7.30 -13.19 -18.26
C ASN A 258 -6.29 -12.04 -18.50
N ASP A 259 -6.75 -10.88 -18.97
CA ASP A 259 -5.91 -9.68 -19.20
C ASP A 259 -5.92 -8.70 -18.02
N THR A 260 -6.59 -9.04 -16.92
CA THR A 260 -6.78 -8.15 -15.77
C THR A 260 -5.74 -8.46 -14.70
N ARG A 261 -4.87 -7.49 -14.40
CA ARG A 261 -3.85 -7.59 -13.35
C ARG A 261 -4.44 -7.44 -11.95
N MET A 262 -3.61 -7.74 -10.96
CA MET A 262 -3.82 -7.47 -9.53
C MET A 262 -4.48 -6.12 -9.26
N GLY A 263 -5.44 -6.08 -8.33
CA GLY A 263 -6.23 -4.89 -8.00
C GLY A 263 -7.40 -4.61 -8.95
N GLY A 264 -7.38 -5.22 -10.14
CA GLY A 264 -8.41 -5.06 -11.16
C GLY A 264 -9.71 -5.80 -10.87
N LYS A 265 -10.65 -5.67 -11.82
CA LYS A 265 -11.97 -6.30 -11.77
C LYS A 265 -12.28 -6.89 -13.14
N CYS A 266 -12.76 -8.12 -13.18
CA CYS A 266 -13.16 -8.80 -14.42
C CYS A 266 -14.10 -9.96 -14.13
N SER A 267 -14.76 -10.48 -15.17
CA SER A 267 -15.49 -11.74 -15.04
C SER A 267 -14.52 -12.92 -14.89
N PHE A 268 -14.84 -13.81 -13.97
CA PHE A 268 -14.11 -15.07 -13.75
C PHE A 268 -14.66 -16.23 -14.57
N GLU A 269 -15.71 -16.04 -15.37
CA GLU A 269 -16.30 -17.14 -16.15
C GLU A 269 -15.32 -17.66 -17.21
N GLY A 270 -14.98 -18.95 -17.13
CA GLY A 270 -14.04 -19.60 -18.05
C GLY A 270 -12.61 -19.05 -17.99
N GLY A 271 -12.30 -18.24 -16.98
CA GLY A 271 -11.00 -17.62 -16.79
C GLY A 271 -9.98 -18.56 -16.14
N ARG A 272 -8.73 -18.08 -16.13
CA ARG A 272 -7.63 -18.73 -15.43
C ARG A 272 -6.87 -17.67 -14.65
N LEU A 273 -6.65 -17.94 -13.37
CA LEU A 273 -5.80 -17.11 -12.52
C LEU A 273 -4.37 -17.61 -12.65
N VAL A 274 -3.45 -16.71 -12.99
CA VAL A 274 -2.02 -16.96 -13.02
C VAL A 274 -1.36 -16.09 -11.96
N VAL A 275 -0.47 -16.68 -11.16
CA VAL A 275 0.29 -15.99 -10.12
C VAL A 275 1.76 -16.33 -10.27
N SER A 276 2.62 -15.31 -10.13
CA SER A 276 4.06 -15.48 -9.99
C SER A 276 4.58 -14.73 -8.78
N ALA A 277 5.42 -15.39 -7.98
CA ALA A 277 6.19 -14.79 -6.90
C ALA A 277 7.67 -14.75 -7.27
N SER A 278 8.29 -13.58 -7.17
CA SER A 278 9.68 -13.31 -7.54
C SER A 278 10.19 -12.05 -6.83
N ASP A 279 11.37 -11.57 -7.22
CA ASP A 279 11.87 -10.22 -6.86
C ASP A 279 11.91 -9.95 -5.35
N PHE A 280 12.42 -10.90 -4.57
CA PHE A 280 12.58 -10.75 -3.13
C PHE A 280 13.56 -9.61 -2.82
N HIS A 281 13.15 -8.68 -1.97
CA HIS A 281 14.07 -7.72 -1.37
C HIS A 281 15.15 -8.45 -0.55
N LYS A 282 16.36 -7.89 -0.53
CA LYS A 282 17.52 -8.50 0.16
C LYS A 282 17.31 -8.70 1.66
N SER A 283 16.40 -7.96 2.29
CA SER A 283 16.09 -8.09 3.73
C SER A 283 15.39 -9.40 4.09
N VAL A 284 14.74 -10.04 3.11
CA VAL A 284 14.02 -11.31 3.31
C VAL A 284 14.53 -12.46 2.44
N LYS A 285 15.34 -12.18 1.42
CA LYS A 285 15.88 -13.23 0.53
C LYS A 285 16.86 -14.12 1.30
N ASN A 286 16.43 -15.35 1.60
CA ASN A 286 17.27 -16.36 2.24
C ASN A 286 17.08 -17.74 1.56
N PRO A 287 18.10 -18.26 0.85
CA PRO A 287 18.01 -19.55 0.14
C PRO A 287 17.72 -20.75 1.05
N GLU A 288 18.05 -20.65 2.33
CA GLU A 288 17.84 -21.70 3.33
C GLU A 288 16.41 -21.71 3.90
N HIS A 289 15.61 -20.69 3.56
CA HIS A 289 14.23 -20.60 3.99
C HIS A 289 13.30 -21.25 2.97
N THR A 290 12.28 -21.91 3.49
CA THR A 290 11.11 -22.33 2.71
C THR A 290 10.05 -21.25 2.81
N PHE A 291 9.58 -20.82 1.66
CA PHE A 291 8.47 -19.88 1.56
C PHE A 291 7.21 -20.63 1.14
N ARG A 292 6.04 -20.13 1.53
CA ARG A 292 4.75 -20.69 1.12
C ARG A 292 3.92 -19.61 0.46
N LEU A 293 3.44 -19.87 -0.74
CA LEU A 293 2.43 -19.04 -1.39
C LEU A 293 1.06 -19.65 -1.12
N ASP A 294 0.19 -18.87 -0.48
CA ASP A 294 -1.21 -19.20 -0.26
C ASP A 294 -2.06 -18.41 -1.24
N LEU A 295 -2.86 -19.11 -2.04
CA LEU A 295 -3.88 -18.53 -2.90
C LEU A 295 -5.23 -18.58 -2.18
N ILE A 296 -5.90 -17.43 -2.06
CA ILE A 296 -7.04 -17.25 -1.18
C ILE A 296 -8.21 -16.62 -1.95
N SER A 297 -9.43 -17.11 -1.68
CA SER A 297 -10.70 -16.54 -2.14
C SER A 297 -11.55 -16.08 -0.95
N ASP A 298 -12.76 -15.57 -1.22
CA ASP A 298 -13.76 -15.28 -0.19
C ASP A 298 -14.25 -16.54 0.55
N LYS A 299 -13.96 -17.74 0.03
CA LYS A 299 -14.29 -19.03 0.66
C LYS A 299 -13.13 -19.64 1.47
N GLY A 300 -11.97 -18.97 1.50
CA GLY A 300 -10.77 -19.43 2.20
C GLY A 300 -9.61 -19.78 1.27
N VAL A 301 -8.65 -20.53 1.80
CA VAL A 301 -7.45 -20.97 1.05
C VAL A 301 -7.87 -21.97 -0.02
N VAL A 302 -7.50 -21.67 -1.26
CA VAL A 302 -7.79 -22.48 -2.45
C VAL A 302 -6.64 -23.45 -2.73
N GLU A 303 -5.40 -22.94 -2.68
CA GLU A 303 -4.17 -23.71 -2.91
C GLU A 303 -3.04 -23.16 -2.03
N SER A 304 -2.10 -24.03 -1.65
CA SER A 304 -0.90 -23.68 -0.90
C SER A 304 0.30 -24.42 -1.45
N HIS A 305 1.37 -23.69 -1.74
CA HIS A 305 2.58 -24.27 -2.31
C HIS A 305 3.85 -23.74 -1.64
N GLU A 306 4.70 -24.66 -1.21
CA GLU A 306 6.04 -24.34 -0.73
C GLU A 306 7.02 -24.19 -1.90
N PHE A 307 7.92 -23.21 -1.78
CA PHE A 307 8.91 -22.88 -2.79
C PHE A 307 10.15 -22.22 -2.15
N SER A 308 11.24 -22.14 -2.93
CA SER A 308 12.46 -21.43 -2.55
C SER A 308 12.53 -20.08 -3.26
N CYS A 309 13.16 -19.07 -2.63
CA CYS A 309 13.37 -17.75 -3.24
C CYS A 309 14.47 -17.72 -4.32
N GLU A 310 15.11 -18.86 -4.61
CA GLU A 310 16.20 -18.95 -5.59
C GLU A 310 15.74 -18.80 -7.05
N GLN A 311 14.49 -19.18 -7.33
CA GLN A 311 13.89 -19.08 -8.66
C GLN A 311 12.48 -18.52 -8.55
N PRO A 312 11.98 -17.83 -9.60
CA PRO A 312 10.57 -17.45 -9.67
C PRO A 312 9.68 -18.68 -9.49
N PHE A 313 8.62 -18.52 -8.70
CA PHE A 313 7.60 -19.55 -8.51
C PHE A 313 6.31 -19.11 -9.18
N SER A 314 5.71 -19.98 -10.00
CA SER A 314 4.47 -19.66 -10.71
C SER A 314 3.45 -20.79 -10.65
N ILE A 315 2.18 -20.44 -10.45
CA ILE A 315 1.03 -21.35 -10.43
C ILE A 315 -0.10 -20.80 -11.28
N ALA A 316 -0.94 -21.71 -11.78
CA ALA A 316 -2.17 -21.33 -12.42
C ALA A 316 -3.31 -22.27 -12.00
N ILE A 317 -4.50 -21.69 -11.83
CA ILE A 317 -5.73 -22.42 -11.54
C ILE A 317 -6.86 -21.90 -12.42
N ASP A 318 -7.83 -22.76 -12.72
CA ASP A 318 -9.07 -22.32 -13.35
C ASP A 318 -9.89 -21.55 -12.32
N THR A 319 -10.52 -20.46 -12.75
CA THR A 319 -11.28 -19.60 -11.84
C THR A 319 -12.65 -20.19 -11.52
N GLU A 320 -13.10 -19.97 -10.30
CA GLU A 320 -14.37 -20.41 -9.78
C GLU A 320 -15.32 -19.23 -9.57
N ASP A 321 -16.57 -19.56 -9.24
CA ASP A 321 -17.57 -18.57 -8.85
C ASP A 321 -17.35 -18.08 -7.40
N VAL A 322 -16.37 -17.18 -7.25
CA VAL A 322 -15.92 -16.55 -5.99
C VAL A 322 -15.92 -15.03 -6.13
N ALA A 323 -15.94 -14.29 -5.02
CA ALA A 323 -15.97 -12.82 -5.05
C ALA A 323 -14.62 -12.19 -5.44
N PHE A 324 -13.51 -12.82 -5.05
CA PHE A 324 -12.17 -12.37 -5.37
C PHE A 324 -11.15 -13.51 -5.29
N TYR A 325 -9.97 -13.24 -5.85
CA TYR A 325 -8.74 -13.97 -5.53
C TYR A 325 -7.69 -13.00 -5.01
N ARG A 326 -6.90 -13.43 -4.02
CA ARG A 326 -5.73 -12.70 -3.48
C ARG A 326 -4.67 -13.71 -3.04
N THR A 327 -3.48 -13.23 -2.73
CA THR A 327 -2.36 -14.11 -2.38
C THR A 327 -1.64 -13.64 -1.13
N GLU A 328 -0.99 -14.58 -0.44
CA GLU A 328 -0.09 -14.29 0.67
C GLU A 328 1.20 -15.08 0.50
N ILE A 329 2.31 -14.53 0.94
CA ILE A 329 3.58 -15.25 1.06
C ILE A 329 3.97 -15.31 2.53
N PHE A 330 4.26 -16.52 2.99
CA PHE A 330 4.77 -16.81 4.32
C PHE A 330 6.24 -17.25 4.24
N ASP A 331 7.05 -16.77 5.18
CA ASP A 331 8.31 -17.39 5.57
C ASP A 331 8.00 -18.50 6.58
N VAL A 332 8.06 -19.76 6.14
CA VAL A 332 7.67 -20.93 6.95
C VAL A 332 8.61 -21.10 8.13
N ASN A 333 9.91 -20.84 7.92
CA ASN A 333 10.94 -20.96 8.96
C ASN A 333 10.72 -19.97 10.11
N LYS A 334 10.22 -18.76 9.79
CA LYS A 334 9.89 -17.74 10.81
C LYS A 334 8.45 -17.80 11.29
N ASN A 335 7.60 -18.64 10.69
CA ASN A 335 6.15 -18.64 10.88
C ASN A 335 5.56 -17.22 10.73
N LEU A 336 5.96 -16.53 9.66
CA LEU A 336 5.66 -15.11 9.47
C LEU A 336 5.09 -14.84 8.09
N ARG A 337 3.97 -14.13 8.03
CA ARG A 337 3.46 -13.59 6.77
C ARG A 337 4.31 -12.38 6.38
N ILE A 338 4.91 -12.43 5.20
CA ILE A 338 5.83 -11.38 4.75
C ILE A 338 5.28 -10.55 3.60
N ALA A 339 4.38 -11.10 2.76
CA ALA A 339 3.79 -10.33 1.66
C ALA A 339 2.32 -10.69 1.41
N LEU A 340 1.58 -9.71 0.88
CA LEU A 340 0.16 -9.75 0.59
C LEU A 340 -0.08 -9.16 -0.81
N GLY A 341 -0.56 -9.99 -1.74
CA GLY A 341 -1.05 -9.53 -3.04
C GLY A 341 -2.46 -8.99 -2.91
N ASN A 342 -2.71 -7.83 -3.53
CA ASN A 342 -4.04 -7.22 -3.54
C ASN A 342 -5.06 -8.06 -4.34
N PRO A 343 -6.37 -7.97 -4.04
CA PRO A 343 -7.34 -8.83 -4.69
C PRO A 343 -7.59 -8.47 -6.16
N ILE A 344 -7.86 -9.46 -7.01
CA ILE A 344 -8.63 -9.27 -8.26
C ILE A 344 -10.08 -9.60 -7.92
N TRP A 345 -11.01 -8.75 -8.31
CA TRP A 345 -12.43 -8.89 -8.00
C TRP A 345 -13.22 -9.47 -9.17
N ASN A 346 -14.21 -10.30 -8.86
CA ASN A 346 -15.15 -10.81 -9.84
C ASN A 346 -16.23 -9.75 -10.14
N GLU A 347 -16.39 -9.37 -11.41
CA GLU A 347 -17.53 -8.59 -11.91
C GLU A 347 -18.58 -9.55 -12.46
N LYS A 348 -19.57 -9.85 -11.62
CA LYS A 348 -20.78 -10.55 -12.04
C LYS A 348 -21.85 -9.57 -12.49
#